data_AF-A0A7J9DHK5-F1
#
_entry.id   AF-A0A7J9DHK5-F1
#
_cell.length_a   1.000
_cell.length_b   1.000
_cell.length_c   1.000
_cell.angle_alpha   90.00
_cell.angle_beta   90.00
_cell.angle_gamma   90.00
#
_symmetry.space_group_name_H-M   'P 1'
#
loop_
_entity.id
_entity.type
_entity.pdbx_description
1 polymer ?
#
loop_
_entity_poly.entity_id
_entity_poly.type
_entity_poly.pdbx_seq_one_letter_code
_entity_poly.pdbx_strand_id
1 'polypeptide(L)' 'MLSGKENNNFSWDEHRQMVVTEDAVWNSYITDQFKHHSFPYYDQLTSIYAKY' A
#
# COMPACT_ATOMS: atom_id res chain seq x y z
N MET A 1 -18.79 -20.64 -8.58
CA MET A 1 -18.45 -19.46 -7.75
C MET A 1 -16.93 -19.47 -7.63
N LEU A 2 -16.26 -18.52 -8.25
CA LEU A 2 -14.79 -18.46 -8.22
C LEU A 2 -14.38 -18.13 -6.78
N SER A 3 -13.72 -19.08 -6.12
CA SER A 3 -13.15 -18.90 -4.80
C SER A 3 -12.09 -17.81 -4.86
N GLY A 4 -12.45 -16.61 -4.41
CA GLY A 4 -11.55 -15.46 -4.30
C GLY A 4 -10.56 -15.64 -3.16
N LYS A 5 -9.59 -16.52 -3.36
CA LYS A 5 -8.40 -16.68 -2.54
C LYS A 5 -7.19 -16.56 -3.48
N GLU A 6 -6.06 -16.12 -2.94
CA GLU A 6 -4.75 -15.98 -3.60
C GLU A 6 -4.32 -14.58 -4.10
N ASN A 7 -4.59 -13.49 -3.36
CA ASN A 7 -3.92 -12.20 -3.62
C ASN A 7 -3.34 -11.50 -2.38
N ASN A 8 -3.65 -11.93 -1.16
CA ASN A 8 -3.34 -11.12 0.03
C ASN A 8 -2.14 -11.67 0.79
N ASN A 9 -0.94 -11.50 0.21
CA ASN A 9 0.31 -11.62 0.95
C ASN A 9 0.43 -10.55 2.05
N PHE A 10 -0.48 -9.59 2.07
CA PHE A 10 -0.62 -8.56 3.08
C PHE A 10 -1.63 -9.02 4.15
N SER A 11 -1.20 -8.96 5.41
CA SER A 11 -2.07 -9.12 6.58
C SER A 11 -2.13 -7.80 7.35
N TRP A 12 -3.20 -7.58 8.11
CA TRP A 12 -3.30 -6.47 9.04
C TRP A 12 -2.86 -6.93 10.44
N ASP A 13 -1.98 -6.17 11.08
CA ASP A 13 -1.58 -6.35 12.48
C ASP A 13 -2.37 -5.36 13.36
N GLU A 14 -3.35 -5.89 14.09
CA GLU A 14 -4.22 -5.11 14.97
C GLU A 14 -3.48 -4.49 16.17
N HIS A 15 -2.39 -5.08 16.63
CA HIS A 15 -1.65 -4.54 17.78
C HIS A 15 -0.79 -3.34 17.38
N ARG A 16 -0.25 -3.38 16.17
CA ARG A 16 0.60 -2.33 15.62
C ARG A 16 -0.17 -1.36 14.72
N GLN A 17 -1.44 -1.65 14.43
CA GLN A 17 -2.30 -0.90 13.50
C GLN A 17 -1.60 -0.67 12.15
N MET A 18 -1.02 -1.73 11.58
CA MET A 18 -0.25 -1.64 10.32
C MET A 18 -0.37 -2.90 9.47
N VAL A 19 -0.10 -2.76 8.16
CA VAL A 19 0.00 -3.89 7.24
C VAL A 19 1.35 -4.60 7.42
N VAL A 20 1.32 -5.92 7.54
CA VAL A 20 2.49 -6.80 7.66
C VAL A 20 2.52 -7.77 6.48
N THR A 21 3.69 -7.89 5.86
CA THR A 21 3.97 -8.84 4.78
C THR A 21 5.48 -9.13 4.74
N GLU A 22 5.91 -10.03 3.87
CA GLU A 22 7.32 -10.27 3.60
C GLU A 22 7.95 -9.09 2.84
N ASP A 23 9.17 -8.73 3.18
CA ASP A 23 9.90 -7.63 2.53
C ASP A 23 9.99 -7.81 1.00
N ALA A 24 10.10 -9.05 0.52
CA ALA A 24 10.13 -9.36 -0.91
C ALA A 24 8.83 -8.97 -1.62
N VAL A 25 7.69 -9.22 -0.98
CA VAL A 25 6.36 -8.84 -1.48
C VAL A 25 6.22 -7.32 -1.47
N TRP A 26 6.58 -6.68 -0.34
CA TRP A 26 6.52 -5.22 -0.20
C TRP A 26 7.36 -4.51 -1.28
N ASN A 27 8.58 -4.99 -1.48
CA ASN A 27 9.48 -4.46 -2.49
C ASN A 27 8.92 -4.62 -3.91
N SER A 28 8.41 -5.81 -4.28
CA SER A 28 7.80 -6.01 -5.61
C SER A 28 6.58 -5.10 -5.84
N TYR A 29 5.74 -4.92 -4.83
CA TYR A 29 4.53 -4.11 -4.91
C TYR A 29 4.84 -2.63 -5.14
N ILE A 30 5.75 -2.08 -4.33
CA ILE A 30 6.17 -0.68 -4.46
C ILE A 30 6.89 -0.45 -5.79
N THR A 31 7.75 -1.38 -6.20
CA THR A 31 8.56 -1.18 -7.40
C THR A 31 7.72 -1.17 -8.66
N ASP A 32 6.71 -2.01 -8.76
CA ASP A 32 6.05 -2.21 -10.05
C ASP A 32 4.91 -1.22 -10.26
N GLN A 33 4.22 -0.84 -9.17
CA GLN A 33 3.05 0.03 -9.26
C GLN A 33 3.42 1.52 -9.19
N PHE A 34 4.44 1.89 -8.42
CA PHE A 34 4.72 3.30 -8.10
C PHE A 34 5.91 3.90 -8.86
N LYS A 35 6.80 3.10 -9.47
CA LYS A 35 7.98 3.64 -10.18
C LYS A 35 7.66 4.48 -11.41
N HIS A 36 6.53 4.21 -12.07
CA HIS A 36 6.16 4.87 -13.32
C HIS A 36 4.95 5.80 -13.20
N HIS A 37 4.31 5.85 -12.03
CA HIS A 37 3.18 6.75 -11.80
C HIS A 37 3.69 8.09 -11.26
N SER A 38 3.49 9.14 -12.05
CA SER A 38 3.55 10.50 -11.51
C SER A 38 2.32 10.71 -10.61
N PHE A 39 2.53 11.35 -9.46
CA PHE A 39 1.46 11.73 -8.54
C PHE A 39 1.22 13.24 -8.60
N PRO A 40 0.54 13.74 -9.66
CA PRO A 40 0.43 15.18 -9.94
C PRO A 40 -0.31 15.98 -8.86
N TYR A 41 -0.98 15.31 -7.91
CA TYR A 41 -1.76 15.94 -6.83
C TYR A 41 -1.20 15.66 -5.43
N TYR A 42 0.04 15.16 -5.31
CA TYR A 42 0.63 14.83 -4.02
C TYR A 42 0.66 16.02 -3.04
N ASP A 43 0.95 17.22 -3.52
CA ASP A 43 0.98 18.44 -2.70
C ASP A 43 -0.41 18.85 -2.17
N GLN A 44 -1.46 18.61 -2.97
CA GLN A 44 -2.83 18.88 -2.57
C GLN A 44 -3.31 17.88 -1.52
N LEU A 45 -2.96 16.59 -1.68
CA LEU A 45 -3.24 15.57 -0.68
C LEU A 45 -2.52 15.86 0.64
N THR A 46 -1.26 16.29 0.58
CA THR A 46 -0.49 16.70 1.76
C THR A 46 -1.21 17.83 2.52
N SER A 47 -1.81 18.78 1.81
CA SER A 47 -2.55 19.89 2.45
C SER A 47 -3.82 19.43 3.21
N ILE A 48 -4.39 18.27 2.86
CA ILE A 48 -5.55 17.68 3.54
C ILE A 48 -5.09 16.88 4.77
N TYR A 49 -4.04 16.09 4.63
CA TYR A 49 -3.58 15.17 5.68
C TYR A 49 -2.59 15.79 6.68
N ALA A 50 -1.81 16.79 6.29
CA ALA A 50 -0.86 17.48 7.17
C ALA A 50 -1.52 18.54 8.07
N LYS A 51 -2.86 18.65 8.06
CA LYS A 51 -3.60 19.71 8.76
C LYS A 51 -4.08 19.34 10.16
N TYR A 52 -3.42 18.39 10.82
CA TYR A 52 -3.55 18.14 12.26
C TYR A 52 -2.18 17.93 12.90
#